data_AF-A0A6N9UVF7-F1
#
_entry.id   AF-A0A6N9UVF7-F1
#
_cell.length_a   1.000
_cell.length_b   1.000
_cell.length_c   1.000
_cell.angle_alpha   90.00
_cell.angle_beta   90.00
_cell.angle_gamma   90.00
#
_symmetry.space_group_name_H-M   'P 1'
#
loop_
_entity.id
_entity.type
_entity.pdbx_description
1 polymer ?
#
loop_
_entity_poly.entity_id
_entity_poly.type
_entity_poly.pdbx_seq_one_letter_code
_entity_poly.pdbx_strand_id
1 'polypeptide(L)'
;TVLPLGRPRVPHARVDVAPQPGPPAELVLRVAPGPRADWFTPAAMRALTSSVYRVSSASNRIGLRMDGPALERARPGELPSEGTVLGAVQVPTDGRPVVFLADHPTTGGYPVIGVVRTADLPAAAQAVPGTPVRFVTAGGR
;
A
#
# COMPACT_ATOMS: atom_id res chain seq x y z
N THR A 1 -29.54 29.28 4.76
CA THR A 1 -30.77 28.49 4.55
C THR A 1 -30.70 27.25 5.41
N VAL A 2 -31.68 27.04 6.29
CA VAL A 2 -31.73 25.84 7.14
C VAL A 2 -32.44 24.73 6.36
N LEU A 3 -31.80 23.57 6.22
CA LEU A 3 -32.39 22.42 5.56
C LEU A 3 -33.21 21.61 6.57
N PRO A 4 -34.49 21.31 6.30
CA PRO A 4 -35.29 20.52 7.23
C PRO A 4 -34.83 19.06 7.24
N LEU A 5 -34.67 18.48 8.43
CA LEU A 5 -34.40 17.06 8.61
C LEU A 5 -35.71 16.25 8.47
N GLY A 6 -35.65 15.13 7.75
CA GLY A 6 -36.76 14.20 7.61
C GLY A 6 -37.03 13.38 8.87
N ARG A 7 -38.23 12.79 8.99
CA ARG A 7 -38.56 11.87 10.08
C ARG A 7 -37.84 10.51 9.87
N PRO A 8 -37.11 9.98 10.85
CA PRO A 8 -36.50 8.66 10.75
C PRO A 8 -37.58 7.60 10.52
N ARG A 9 -37.43 6.80 9.46
CA ARG A 9 -38.45 5.83 9.03
C ARG A 9 -38.30 4.44 9.68
N VAL A 10 -37.15 4.18 10.32
CA VAL A 10 -36.78 2.90 10.94
C VAL A 10 -35.84 3.19 12.12
N PRO A 11 -35.90 2.44 13.24
CA PRO A 11 -34.84 2.47 14.23
C PRO A 11 -33.54 2.08 13.53
N HIS A 12 -32.53 2.96 13.52
CA HIS A 12 -31.19 2.56 13.11
C HIS A 12 -30.77 1.37 13.97
N ALA A 13 -30.28 0.30 13.36
CA ALA A 13 -29.66 -0.79 14.10
C ALA A 13 -28.55 -0.17 14.97
N ARG A 14 -28.75 -0.16 16.29
CA ARG A 14 -27.74 0.28 17.24
C ARG A 14 -26.73 -0.85 17.34
N VAL A 15 -25.72 -0.78 16.48
CA VAL A 15 -24.55 -1.63 16.60
C VAL A 15 -23.54 -0.81 17.39
N ASP A 16 -23.40 -1.12 18.68
CA ASP A 16 -22.41 -0.43 19.54
C ASP A 16 -20.97 -0.79 19.11
N VAL A 17 -20.78 -2.01 18.57
CA VAL A 17 -19.51 -2.50 18.00
C VAL A 17 -19.82 -3.45 16.83
N ALA A 18 -19.25 -3.17 15.67
CA ALA A 18 -19.20 -4.14 14.58
C ALA A 18 -17.90 -4.96 14.72
N PRO A 19 -17.95 -6.30 14.82
CA PRO A 19 -16.74 -7.11 14.88
C PRO A 19 -15.91 -6.87 13.62
N GLN A 20 -14.71 -6.32 13.81
CA GLN A 20 -13.71 -6.19 12.76
C GLN A 20 -12.72 -7.35 12.88
N PRO A 21 -12.21 -7.87 11.75
CA PRO A 21 -11.10 -8.82 11.78
C PRO A 21 -9.94 -8.23 12.58
N GLY A 22 -9.31 -9.04 13.43
CA GLY A 22 -8.08 -8.63 14.11
C GLY A 22 -6.95 -8.36 13.11
N PRO A 23 -5.84 -7.75 13.55
CA PRO A 23 -4.68 -7.51 12.70
C PRO A 23 -4.23 -8.82 12.02
N PRO A 24 -3.88 -8.77 10.73
CA PRO A 24 -3.45 -9.96 10.01
C PRO A 24 -2.14 -10.50 10.61
N ALA A 25 -2.05 -11.82 10.78
CA ALA A 25 -0.82 -12.48 11.22
C ALA A 25 0.30 -12.41 10.16
N GLU A 26 -0.08 -12.36 8.87
CA GLU A 26 0.79 -12.12 7.73
C GLU A 26 -0.02 -11.39 6.65
N LEU A 27 0.61 -10.43 5.97
CA LEU A 27 0.05 -9.74 4.82
C LEU A 27 0.56 -10.38 3.52
N VAL A 28 -0.38 -10.80 2.66
CA VAL A 28 -0.09 -11.18 1.28
C VAL A 28 -0.68 -10.11 0.36
N LEU A 29 0.19 -9.33 -0.27
CA LEU A 29 -0.22 -8.20 -1.12
C LEU A 29 -0.01 -8.56 -2.59
N ARG A 30 -1.10 -8.64 -3.36
CA ARG A 30 -1.02 -8.90 -4.81
C ARG A 30 -0.69 -7.61 -5.53
N VAL A 31 0.42 -7.60 -6.27
CA VAL A 31 0.96 -6.42 -6.95
C VAL A 31 0.93 -6.60 -8.46
N ALA A 32 0.33 -5.64 -9.16
CA ALA A 32 0.49 -5.47 -10.59
C ALA A 32 1.77 -4.65 -10.86
N PRO A 33 2.69 -5.08 -11.73
CA PRO A 33 3.92 -4.33 -12.02
C PRO A 33 3.64 -2.97 -12.67
N GLY A 34 4.50 -1.98 -12.38
CA GLY A 34 4.47 -0.65 -13.00
C GLY A 34 3.70 0.42 -12.22
N PRO A 35 3.65 1.66 -12.74
CA PRO A 35 4.04 2.07 -14.09
C PRO A 35 5.56 2.24 -14.32
N ARG A 36 6.38 2.24 -13.26
CA ARG A 36 7.84 2.47 -13.36
C ARG A 36 8.68 1.24 -13.04
N ALA A 37 8.18 0.05 -13.34
CA ALA A 37 8.95 -1.19 -13.16
C ALA A 37 10.29 -1.18 -13.92
N ASP A 38 10.35 -0.44 -15.04
CA ASP A 38 11.55 -0.21 -15.86
C ASP A 38 12.63 0.65 -15.18
N TRP A 39 12.33 1.28 -14.03
CA TRP A 39 13.32 1.99 -13.21
C TRP A 39 14.11 1.07 -12.28
N PHE A 40 13.74 -0.19 -12.19
CA PHE A 40 14.33 -1.17 -11.28
C PHE A 40 14.98 -2.30 -12.05
N THR A 41 15.98 -2.95 -11.44
CA THR A 41 16.61 -4.10 -12.08
C THR A 41 15.64 -5.29 -12.09
N PRO A 42 15.80 -6.26 -13.02
CA PRO A 42 15.03 -7.50 -12.96
C PRO A 42 15.21 -8.23 -11.62
N ALA A 43 16.36 -8.07 -10.97
CA ALA A 43 16.63 -8.61 -9.64
C ALA A 43 15.77 -7.94 -8.56
N ALA A 44 15.50 -6.64 -8.66
CA ALA A 44 14.63 -5.93 -7.71
C ALA A 44 13.17 -6.42 -7.76
N MET A 45 12.61 -6.66 -8.95
CA MET A 45 11.25 -7.23 -9.04
C MET A 45 11.17 -8.64 -8.45
N ARG A 46 12.21 -9.46 -8.66
CA ARG A 46 12.33 -10.77 -7.99
C ARG A 46 12.49 -10.62 -6.48
N ALA A 47 13.31 -9.68 -6.02
CA ALA A 47 13.52 -9.44 -4.60
C ALA A 47 12.22 -9.02 -3.91
N LEU A 48 11.45 -8.10 -4.52
CA LEU A 48 10.14 -7.68 -4.02
C LEU A 48 9.20 -8.88 -3.80
N THR A 49 9.17 -9.81 -4.75
CA THR A 49 8.20 -10.93 -4.76
C THR A 49 8.68 -12.22 -4.11
N SER A 50 9.95 -12.32 -3.74
CA SER A 50 10.54 -13.50 -3.08
C SER A 50 11.00 -13.25 -1.65
N SER A 51 11.20 -12.00 -1.27
CA SER A 51 11.66 -11.63 0.08
C SER A 51 10.50 -11.54 1.07
N VAL A 52 10.83 -11.71 2.35
CA VAL A 52 9.93 -11.37 3.45
C VAL A 52 10.26 -9.97 3.94
N TYR A 53 9.24 -9.11 3.96
CA TYR A 53 9.30 -7.79 4.56
C TYR A 53 8.57 -7.79 5.92
N ARG A 54 8.73 -6.72 6.68
CA ARG A 54 7.93 -6.45 7.87
C ARG A 54 7.38 -5.05 7.83
N VAL A 55 6.19 -4.86 8.38
CA VAL A 55 5.63 -3.52 8.58
C VAL A 55 6.53 -2.74 9.55
N SER A 56 7.02 -1.59 9.13
CA SER A 56 7.85 -0.72 9.93
C SER A 56 7.02 0.08 10.94
N SER A 57 7.61 0.43 12.09
CA SER A 57 7.00 1.32 13.09
C SER A 57 6.77 2.74 12.58
N ALA A 58 7.43 3.14 11.48
CA ALA A 58 7.21 4.42 10.82
C ALA A 58 5.97 4.44 9.90
N SER A 59 5.21 3.36 9.82
CA SER A 59 3.98 3.27 9.01
C SER A 59 2.86 4.11 9.60
N ASN A 60 2.06 4.72 8.73
CA ASN A 60 0.91 5.54 9.12
C ASN A 60 -0.15 5.54 8.00
N ARG A 61 -1.18 6.39 8.12
CA ARG A 61 -2.27 6.48 7.14
C ARG A 61 -1.84 6.96 5.73
N ILE A 62 -0.65 7.53 5.59
CA ILE A 62 -0.09 7.95 4.29
C ILE A 62 0.50 6.72 3.58
N GLY A 63 1.25 5.88 4.30
CA GLY A 63 1.85 4.70 3.71
C GLY A 63 2.29 3.64 4.71
N LEU A 64 2.13 2.39 4.28
CA LEU A 64 2.66 1.21 4.94
C LEU A 64 4.12 1.01 4.51
N ARG A 65 5.05 1.27 5.42
CA ARG A 65 6.49 1.25 5.16
C ARG A 65 7.06 -0.13 5.46
N MET A 66 7.96 -0.61 4.62
CA MET A 66 8.56 -1.93 4.77
C MET A 66 9.96 -1.86 5.36
N ASP A 67 10.22 -2.69 6.36
CA ASP A 67 11.57 -3.09 6.75
C ASP A 67 11.93 -4.39 6.02
N GLY A 68 13.11 -4.43 5.40
CA GLY A 68 13.54 -5.57 4.58
C GLY A 68 14.60 -5.16 3.55
N PRO A 69 14.83 -6.00 2.53
CA PRO A 69 15.85 -5.74 1.52
C PRO A 69 15.51 -4.52 0.67
N ALA A 70 16.53 -3.71 0.40
CA ALA A 70 16.45 -2.59 -0.52
C ALA A 70 16.37 -3.09 -1.97
N LEU A 71 15.53 -2.42 -2.77
CA LEU A 71 15.33 -2.69 -4.18
C LEU A 71 16.27 -1.85 -5.03
N GLU A 72 17.04 -2.51 -5.89
CA GLU A 72 18.03 -1.88 -6.74
C GLU A 72 17.39 -1.13 -7.93
N ARG A 73 17.77 0.14 -8.11
CA ARG A 73 17.36 0.93 -9.28
C ARG A 73 18.24 0.59 -10.48
N ALA A 74 17.61 0.39 -11.64
CA ALA A 74 18.30 0.27 -12.92
C ALA A 74 18.63 1.63 -13.54
N ARG A 75 17.92 2.69 -13.14
CA ARG A 75 18.08 4.04 -13.69
C ARG A 75 18.55 5.02 -12.61
N PRO A 76 19.65 5.76 -12.86
CA PRO A 76 20.01 6.90 -12.04
C PRO A 76 19.09 8.10 -12.34
N GLY A 77 18.99 9.03 -11.39
CA GLY A 77 18.27 10.30 -11.59
C GLY A 77 16.95 10.42 -10.83
N GLU A 78 16.39 11.61 -10.92
CA GLU A 78 15.15 12.02 -10.28
C GLU A 78 13.96 11.79 -11.22
N LEU A 79 12.84 11.33 -10.66
CA LEU A 79 11.60 11.21 -11.41
C LEU A 79 10.81 12.52 -11.22
N PRO A 80 10.46 13.23 -12.30
CA PRO A 80 9.53 14.36 -12.20
C PRO A 80 8.25 13.92 -11.50
N SER A 81 7.67 14.80 -10.67
CA SER A 81 6.45 14.47 -9.93
C SER A 81 5.35 13.97 -10.88
N GLU A 82 4.84 12.78 -10.59
CA GLU A 82 3.74 12.16 -11.34
C GLU A 82 2.57 11.85 -10.42
N GLY A 83 1.38 11.71 -11.01
CA GLY A 83 0.18 11.32 -10.28
C GLY A 83 0.37 9.94 -9.63
N THR A 84 -0.07 9.80 -8.39
CA THR A 84 -0.02 8.53 -7.67
C THR A 84 -1.41 8.08 -7.23
N VAL A 85 -1.54 6.79 -6.95
CA VAL A 85 -2.81 6.13 -6.68
C VAL A 85 -2.73 5.31 -5.40
N LEU A 86 -3.90 5.04 -4.85
CA LEU A 86 -4.05 4.19 -3.68
C LEU A 86 -3.49 2.79 -3.99
N GLY A 87 -2.66 2.27 -3.09
CA GLY A 87 -1.96 1.00 -3.27
C GLY A 87 -0.67 1.07 -4.09
N ALA A 88 -0.26 2.24 -4.60
CA ALA A 88 1.03 2.37 -5.26
C ALA A 88 2.19 1.97 -4.33
N VAL A 89 3.08 1.11 -4.84
CA VAL A 89 4.30 0.67 -4.17
C VAL A 89 5.44 1.57 -4.62
N GLN A 90 5.63 2.65 -3.90
CA GLN A 90 6.69 3.61 -4.15
C GLN A 90 7.99 3.12 -3.53
N VAL A 91 9.12 3.35 -4.20
CA VAL A 91 10.46 3.01 -3.67
C VAL A 91 11.31 4.28 -3.59
N PRO A 92 11.52 4.85 -2.39
CA PRO A 92 12.40 5.99 -2.17
C PRO A 92 13.88 5.66 -2.43
N THR A 93 14.76 6.64 -2.18
CA THR A 93 16.21 6.50 -2.39
C THR A 93 16.89 5.47 -1.49
N ASP A 94 16.28 5.11 -0.36
CA ASP A 94 16.75 4.03 0.53
C ASP A 94 16.42 2.62 -0.01
N GLY A 95 15.66 2.54 -1.11
CA GLY A 95 15.29 1.29 -1.76
C GLY A 95 14.17 0.52 -1.04
N ARG A 96 13.60 1.04 0.06
CA ARG A 96 12.59 0.30 0.83
C ARG A 96 11.18 0.56 0.33
N PRO A 97 10.38 -0.47 0.05
CA PRO A 97 9.01 -0.26 -0.46
C PRO A 97 8.11 0.49 0.53
N VAL A 98 7.26 1.36 0.01
CA VAL A 98 6.18 2.03 0.73
C VAL A 98 4.87 1.84 -0.06
N VAL A 99 3.88 1.19 0.55
CA VAL A 99 2.55 1.04 -0.05
C VAL A 99 1.69 2.23 0.35
N PHE A 100 1.21 3.01 -0.60
CA PHE A 100 0.36 4.17 -0.33
C PHE A 100 -1.05 3.78 0.15
N LEU A 101 -1.48 4.46 1.22
CA LEU A 101 -2.76 4.26 1.90
C LEU A 101 -3.64 5.52 1.78
N ALA A 102 -4.72 5.59 2.56
CA ALA A 102 -5.82 6.55 2.36
C ALA A 102 -5.41 8.03 2.30
N ASP A 103 -4.33 8.42 2.99
CA ASP A 103 -3.86 9.81 3.06
C ASP A 103 -2.65 10.06 2.15
N HIS A 104 -2.39 9.20 1.15
CA HIS A 104 -1.29 9.40 0.21
C HIS A 104 -1.44 10.74 -0.55
N PRO A 105 -0.33 11.42 -0.88
CA PRO A 105 -0.40 12.64 -1.69
C PRO A 105 -0.93 12.33 -3.09
N THR A 106 -1.49 13.32 -3.80
CA THR A 106 -1.97 13.11 -5.19
C THR A 106 -0.82 12.94 -6.19
N THR A 107 0.38 13.42 -5.84
CA THR A 107 1.60 13.32 -6.66
C THR A 107 2.79 12.83 -5.85
N GLY A 108 3.77 12.23 -6.51
CA GLY A 108 5.02 11.79 -5.88
C GLY A 108 6.20 11.79 -6.85
N GLY A 109 7.41 11.97 -6.31
CA GLY A 109 8.67 12.05 -7.08
C GLY A 109 9.55 10.80 -7.01
N TYR A 110 9.06 9.70 -6.43
CA TYR A 110 9.79 8.43 -6.43
C TYR A 110 9.08 7.38 -7.30
N PRO A 111 9.83 6.51 -7.98
CA PRO A 111 9.27 5.53 -8.91
C PRO A 111 8.38 4.50 -8.20
N VAL A 112 7.25 4.21 -8.84
CA VAL A 112 6.31 3.17 -8.42
C VAL A 112 6.63 1.87 -9.14
N ILE A 113 7.13 0.87 -8.39
CA ILE A 113 7.52 -0.44 -8.94
C ILE A 113 6.30 -1.30 -9.29
N GLY A 114 5.17 -1.08 -8.61
CA GLY A 114 3.92 -1.80 -8.81
C GLY A 114 2.76 -1.18 -8.03
N VAL A 115 1.56 -1.68 -8.22
CA VAL A 115 0.34 -1.26 -7.51
C VAL A 115 -0.32 -2.47 -6.85
N VAL A 116 -0.55 -2.39 -5.55
CA VAL A 116 -1.28 -3.39 -4.77
C VAL A 116 -2.76 -3.39 -5.18
N ARG A 117 -3.35 -4.58 -5.36
CA ARG A 117 -4.78 -4.72 -5.63
C ARG A 117 -5.60 -4.10 -4.50
N THR A 118 -6.64 -3.35 -4.85
CA THR A 118 -7.51 -2.67 -3.88
C THR A 118 -8.12 -3.62 -2.85
N ALA A 119 -8.39 -4.87 -3.23
CA ALA A 119 -8.95 -5.89 -2.33
C ALA A 119 -8.01 -6.26 -1.16
N ASP A 120 -6.71 -6.02 -1.27
CA ASP A 120 -5.71 -6.35 -0.24
C ASP A 120 -5.42 -5.17 0.70
N LEU A 121 -5.86 -3.96 0.34
CA LEU A 121 -5.58 -2.73 1.10
C LEU A 121 -6.30 -2.63 2.45
N PRO A 122 -7.54 -3.14 2.64
CA PRO A 122 -8.17 -3.14 3.96
C PRO A 122 -7.33 -3.88 5.00
N ALA A 123 -6.78 -5.05 4.65
CA ALA A 123 -5.89 -5.81 5.53
C ALA A 123 -4.58 -5.04 5.78
N ALA A 124 -4.00 -4.43 4.73
CA ALA A 124 -2.80 -3.60 4.86
C ALA A 124 -3.01 -2.43 5.85
N ALA A 125 -4.19 -1.81 5.84
CA ALA A 125 -4.54 -0.72 6.74
C ALA A 125 -4.76 -1.14 8.20
N GLN A 126 -4.94 -2.43 8.47
CA GLN A 126 -5.08 -3.00 9.82
C GLN A 126 -3.78 -3.61 10.36
N ALA A 127 -2.71 -3.67 9.55
CA ALA A 127 -1.47 -4.29 9.96
C ALA A 127 -0.69 -3.43 10.96
N VAL A 128 -0.07 -4.11 11.93
CA VAL A 128 0.70 -3.48 13.00
C VAL A 128 2.21 -3.61 12.74
N PRO A 129 3.06 -2.76 13.35
CA PRO A 129 4.51 -2.90 13.24
C PRO A 129 4.98 -4.33 13.57
N GLY A 130 5.90 -4.84 12.76
CA GLY A 130 6.42 -6.20 12.85
C GLY A 130 5.64 -7.27 12.06
N THR A 131 4.42 -6.96 11.58
CA THR A 131 3.60 -7.87 10.76
C THR A 131 4.42 -8.30 9.52
N PRO A 132 4.62 -9.60 9.28
CA PRO A 132 5.26 -10.11 8.07
C PRO A 132 4.46 -9.73 6.82
N VAL A 133 5.17 -9.36 5.75
CA VAL A 133 4.58 -8.98 4.46
C VAL A 133 5.27 -9.73 3.34
N ARG A 134 4.47 -10.32 2.45
CA ARG A 134 4.90 -10.89 1.18
C ARG A 134 4.16 -10.21 0.04
N PHE A 135 4.91 -9.79 -0.97
CA PHE A 135 4.32 -9.38 -2.23
C PHE A 135 4.26 -10.57 -3.17
N VAL A 136 3.14 -10.72 -3.87
CA VAL A 136 2.97 -11.72 -4.91
C VAL A 136 2.52 -11.04 -6.19
N THR A 137 2.95 -11.54 -7.35
CA THR A 137 2.47 -11.00 -8.62
C THR A 137 0.97 -11.24 -8.73
N ALA A 138 0.21 -10.19 -9.05
CA ALA A 138 -1.19 -10.32 -9.37
C ALA A 138 -1.35 -11.21 -10.62
N GLY A 139 -2.13 -12.30 -10.52
CA GLY A 139 -2.58 -13.06 -11.68
C GLY A 139 -3.45 -12.21 -12.63
N GLY A 140 -3.81 -12.75 -13.80
CA GLY A 140 -4.71 -12.05 -14.72
C GLY A 140 -6.13 -11.92 -14.13
N ARG A 141 -6.54 -10.66 -13.93
CA ARG A 141 -7.82 -10.15 -13.38
C ARG A 141 -8.15 -10.46 -11.91
#